data_AF-A0A1G6ESU1-F1
#
_entry.id   AF-A0A1G6ESU1-F1
#
_cell.length_a   1.000
_cell.length_b   1.000
_cell.length_c   1.000
_cell.angle_alpha   90.00
_cell.angle_beta   90.00
_cell.angle_gamma   90.00
#
_symmetry.space_group_name_H-M   'P 1'
#
loop_
_entity.id
_entity.type
_entity.pdbx_description
1 polymer ?
#
loop_
_entity_poly.entity_id
_entity_poly.type
_entity_poly.pdbx_seq_one_letter_code
_entity_poly.pdbx_strand_id
1 'polypeptide(L)'
;MDEFLKQALEIVKAQAGIRAMTEEEMTSMVVKIAASLRSVADGTPCAGPAVESATETHGDPKKAIKEKSITCMECGKTFKVLTKKHLATHDLTADEYREKHGYKKKTSLIAKSLSKARRKKMQEMELWKKKGAKPGKAN
;
A
#
# COMPACT_ATOMS: atom_id res chain seq x y z
N MET A 1 -16.87 -4.48 -36.95
CA MET A 1 -17.71 -4.27 -35.75
C MET A 1 -17.07 -5.08 -34.61
N ASP A 2 -16.15 -4.43 -33.90
CA ASP A 2 -15.91 -4.63 -32.46
C ASP A 2 -15.41 -5.99 -31.91
N GLU A 3 -14.37 -6.57 -32.52
CA GLU A 3 -13.65 -7.70 -31.91
C GLU A 3 -13.16 -7.38 -30.47
N PHE A 4 -12.69 -6.16 -30.25
CA PHE A 4 -12.26 -5.68 -28.94
C PHE A 4 -13.41 -5.55 -27.92
N LEU A 5 -14.64 -5.22 -28.35
CA LEU A 5 -15.79 -5.23 -27.43
C LEU A 5 -16.15 -6.66 -27.04
N LYS A 6 -16.10 -7.60 -28.00
CA LYS A 6 -16.39 -9.01 -27.72
C LYS A 6 -15.39 -9.59 -26.70
N GLN A 7 -14.10 -9.27 -26.85
CA GLN A 7 -13.07 -9.65 -25.89
C GLN A 7 -13.27 -8.98 -24.52
N ALA A 8 -13.62 -7.69 -24.50
CA ALA A 8 -13.90 -6.98 -23.25
C ALA A 8 -15.09 -7.59 -22.48
N LEU A 9 -16.16 -7.98 -23.17
CA LEU A 9 -17.32 -8.63 -22.57
C LEU A 9 -16.97 -9.98 -21.94
N GLU A 10 -16.13 -10.79 -22.60
CA GLU A 10 -15.66 -12.07 -22.05
C GLU A 10 -14.84 -11.88 -20.77
N ILE A 11 -13.97 -10.85 -20.73
CA ILE A 11 -13.17 -10.52 -19.53
C ILE A 11 -14.08 -10.07 -18.38
N VAL A 12 -15.08 -9.23 -18.65
CA VAL A 12 -16.01 -8.75 -17.63
C VAL A 12 -16.91 -9.90 -17.13
N LYS A 13 -17.36 -10.79 -18.01
CA LYS A 13 -18.10 -12.00 -17.63
C LYS A 13 -17.29 -12.91 -16.69
N ALA A 14 -16.01 -13.11 -16.97
CA ALA A 14 -15.12 -13.88 -16.09
C ALA A 14 -14.98 -13.22 -14.71
N GLN A 15 -14.83 -11.89 -14.66
CA GLN A 15 -14.74 -11.15 -13.41
C GLN A 15 -16.05 -11.21 -12.60
N ALA A 16 -17.21 -11.22 -13.28
CA ALA A 16 -18.52 -11.31 -12.65
C ALA A 16 -18.71 -12.61 -11.86
N GLY A 17 -18.10 -13.69 -12.35
CA GLY A 17 -18.13 -15.00 -11.68
C GLY A 17 -17.29 -15.06 -10.41
N ILE A 18 -16.30 -14.17 -10.27
CA ILE A 18 -15.38 -14.14 -9.10
C ILE A 18 -15.94 -13.26 -7.99
N ARG A 19 -16.58 -12.15 -8.35
CA ARG A 19 -17.10 -11.17 -7.38
C ARG A 19 -18.39 -10.53 -7.89
N ALA A 20 -19.36 -10.37 -6.99
CA ALA A 20 -20.54 -9.54 -7.20
C ALA A 20 -20.13 -8.07 -7.43
N MET A 21 -20.59 -7.50 -8.53
CA MET A 21 -20.28 -6.15 -8.98
C MET A 21 -21.55 -5.42 -9.42
N THR A 22 -21.51 -4.09 -9.34
CA THR A 22 -22.66 -3.24 -9.70
C THR A 22 -22.74 -2.99 -11.20
N GLU A 23 -23.93 -2.65 -11.72
CA GLU A 23 -24.14 -2.37 -13.15
C GLU A 23 -23.23 -1.24 -13.67
N GLU A 24 -23.04 -0.20 -12.85
CA GLU A 24 -22.16 0.93 -13.17
C GLU A 24 -20.68 0.51 -13.26
N GLU A 25 -20.24 -0.42 -12.40
CA GLU A 25 -18.89 -0.99 -12.46
C GLU A 25 -18.70 -1.85 -13.73
N MET A 26 -19.71 -2.64 -14.09
CA MET A 26 -19.65 -3.52 -15.26
C MET A 26 -19.49 -2.69 -16.55
N THR A 27 -20.36 -1.68 -16.73
CA THR A 27 -20.31 -0.80 -17.91
C THR A 27 -18.99 -0.02 -17.99
N SER A 28 -18.53 0.51 -16.84
CA SER A 28 -17.24 1.20 -16.74
C SER A 28 -16.05 0.30 -17.09
N MET A 29 -16.08 -0.97 -16.70
CA MET A 29 -15.02 -1.93 -17.00
C MET A 29 -14.99 -2.30 -18.48
N VAL A 30 -16.14 -2.54 -19.11
CA VAL A 30 -16.22 -2.86 -20.55
C VAL A 30 -15.59 -1.75 -21.39
N VAL A 31 -15.93 -0.49 -21.12
CA VAL A 31 -15.38 0.67 -21.86
C VAL A 31 -13.87 0.79 -21.67
N LYS A 32 -13.38 0.66 -20.43
CA LYS A 32 -11.94 0.75 -20.12
C LYS A 32 -11.13 -0.36 -20.78
N ILE A 33 -11.61 -1.60 -20.73
CA ILE A 33 -10.91 -2.76 -21.30
C ILE A 33 -10.90 -2.66 -22.82
N ALA A 34 -12.02 -2.31 -23.45
CA ALA A 34 -12.07 -2.15 -24.91
C ALA A 34 -11.13 -1.03 -25.40
N ALA A 35 -11.08 0.10 -24.70
CA ALA A 35 -10.15 1.19 -25.02
C ALA A 35 -8.69 0.76 -24.82
N SER A 36 -8.40 0.03 -23.75
CA SER A 36 -7.05 -0.47 -23.46
C SER A 36 -6.59 -1.49 -24.50
N LEU A 37 -7.44 -2.46 -24.87
CA LEU A 37 -7.15 -3.46 -25.90
C LEU A 37 -6.90 -2.81 -27.26
N ARG A 38 -7.71 -1.81 -27.63
CA ARG A 38 -7.51 -1.04 -28.85
C ARG A 38 -6.17 -0.30 -28.83
N SER A 39 -5.80 0.32 -27.72
CA SER A 39 -4.52 1.01 -27.60
C SER A 39 -3.34 0.05 -27.71
N VAL A 40 -3.43 -1.13 -27.10
CA VAL A 40 -2.39 -2.16 -27.19
C VAL A 40 -2.25 -2.67 -28.63
N ALA A 41 -3.37 -2.86 -29.33
CA ALA A 41 -3.36 -3.29 -30.73
C ALA A 41 -2.76 -2.25 -31.69
N ASP A 42 -2.95 -0.96 -31.40
CA ASP A 42 -2.42 0.15 -32.21
C ASP A 42 -0.93 0.43 -31.95
N GLY A 43 -0.27 -0.32 -31.06
CA GLY A 43 1.15 -0.13 -30.72
C GLY A 43 1.47 1.18 -30.00
N THR A 44 0.46 2.01 -29.73
CA THR A 44 0.58 3.21 -28.92
C THR A 44 0.43 2.81 -27.45
N PRO A 45 1.44 3.01 -26.59
CA PRO A 45 1.23 2.91 -25.16
C PRO A 45 0.35 4.09 -24.71
N CYS A 46 -0.98 3.97 -24.75
CA CYS A 46 -1.81 4.86 -23.96
C CYS A 46 -1.48 4.59 -22.50
N ALA A 47 -1.01 5.64 -21.85
CA ALA A 47 -1.37 5.95 -20.48
C ALA A 47 -2.86 5.63 -20.29
N GLY A 48 -3.15 4.44 -19.75
CA GLY A 48 -4.49 4.08 -19.36
C GLY A 48 -5.04 5.15 -18.41
N PRO A 49 -6.38 5.32 -18.33
CA PRO A 49 -6.96 6.18 -17.33
C PRO A 49 -6.42 5.70 -15.99
N ALA A 50 -5.77 6.62 -15.28
CA ALA A 50 -5.27 6.42 -13.94
C ALA A 50 -6.38 5.74 -13.12
N VAL A 51 -6.27 4.41 -12.98
CA VAL A 51 -6.57 3.82 -11.70
C VAL A 51 -5.64 4.60 -10.79
N GLU A 52 -6.23 5.31 -9.83
CA GLU A 52 -5.58 6.09 -8.80
C GLU A 52 -4.73 5.19 -7.89
N SER A 53 -3.82 4.42 -8.49
CA SER A 53 -2.65 3.86 -7.84
C SER A 53 -1.58 4.93 -7.92
N ALA A 54 -1.88 6.09 -7.32
CA ALA A 54 -0.96 7.15 -6.94
C ALA A 54 0.47 6.95 -7.47
N THR A 55 0.67 7.21 -8.75
CA THR A 55 1.96 7.64 -9.30
C THR A 55 2.17 9.08 -8.87
N GLU A 56 2.11 9.31 -7.56
CA GLU A 56 2.57 10.55 -6.94
C GLU A 56 4.08 10.40 -6.76
N THR A 57 4.78 10.60 -7.87
CA THR A 57 5.90 11.54 -7.92
C THR A 57 6.53 11.80 -6.55
N HIS A 58 7.57 11.03 -6.18
CA HIS A 58 8.44 11.35 -5.04
C HIS A 58 7.68 11.90 -3.82
N GLY A 59 6.53 11.29 -3.50
CA GLY A 59 5.63 11.82 -2.49
C GLY A 59 6.35 11.92 -1.16
N ASP A 60 6.20 13.07 -0.50
CA ASP A 60 6.77 13.37 0.81
C ASP A 60 6.86 12.11 1.69
N PRO A 61 7.95 11.88 2.44
CA PRO A 61 8.07 10.71 3.32
C PRO A 61 6.87 10.54 4.26
N LYS A 62 6.16 11.64 4.58
CA LYS A 62 4.92 11.65 5.37
C LYS A 62 3.70 11.10 4.63
N LYS A 63 3.62 11.23 3.31
CA LYS A 63 2.52 10.72 2.45
C LYS A 63 2.67 9.23 2.15
N ALA A 64 3.90 8.69 2.19
CA ALA A 64 4.14 7.25 2.06
C ALA A 64 3.48 6.41 3.18
N ILE A 65 3.20 7.02 4.34
CA ILE A 65 2.52 6.37 5.47
C ILE A 65 1.00 6.66 5.40
N LYS A 66 0.26 5.74 4.78
CA LYS A 66 -1.21 5.78 4.71
C LYS A 66 -1.85 5.25 6.00
N GLU A 67 -3.18 5.37 6.10
CA GLU A 67 -3.92 4.95 7.30
C GLU A 67 -3.87 3.43 7.51
N LYS A 68 -4.07 2.66 6.43
CA LYS A 68 -4.15 1.19 6.45
C LYS A 68 -2.90 0.50 5.89
N SER A 69 -2.01 1.23 5.23
CA SER A 69 -0.80 0.70 4.59
C SER A 69 0.36 1.71 4.61
N ILE A 70 1.57 1.25 4.35
CA ILE A 70 2.78 2.03 4.13
C ILE A 70 3.38 1.57 2.81
N THR A 71 3.73 2.51 1.93
CA THR A 71 4.40 2.21 0.66
C THR A 71 5.91 2.30 0.86
N CYS A 72 6.66 1.31 0.37
CA CYS A 72 8.12 1.39 0.30
C CYS A 72 8.54 2.33 -0.82
N MET A 73 9.41 3.29 -0.56
CA MET A 73 9.90 4.22 -1.58
C MET A 73 10.91 3.59 -2.54
N GLU A 74 11.53 2.48 -2.15
CA GLU A 74 12.57 1.81 -2.96
C GLU A 74 11.97 0.82 -3.96
N CYS A 75 10.82 0.23 -3.64
CA CYS A 75 10.18 -0.77 -4.51
C CYS A 75 8.71 -0.51 -4.85
N GLY A 76 8.09 0.54 -4.32
CA GLY A 76 6.68 0.88 -4.57
C GLY A 76 5.67 -0.11 -3.96
N LYS A 77 6.12 -1.19 -3.32
CA LYS A 77 5.24 -2.20 -2.71
C LYS A 77 4.56 -1.65 -1.46
N THR A 78 3.29 -1.99 -1.29
CA THR A 78 2.49 -1.60 -0.11
C THR A 78 2.51 -2.68 0.95
N PHE A 79 2.85 -2.32 2.18
CA PHE A 79 2.89 -3.19 3.35
C PHE A 79 2.07 -2.61 4.51
N LYS A 80 1.84 -3.38 5.58
CA LYS A 80 1.29 -2.82 6.84
C LYS A 80 2.39 -2.30 7.78
N VAL A 81 3.58 -2.88 7.66
CA VAL A 81 4.79 -2.57 8.44
C VAL A 81 5.98 -2.70 7.50
N LEU A 82 6.83 -1.68 7.44
CA LEU A 82 8.13 -1.81 6.80
C LEU A 82 9.07 -2.50 7.79
N THR A 83 9.28 -3.81 7.61
CA THR A 83 10.11 -4.60 8.49
C THR A 83 11.59 -4.43 8.14
N LYS A 84 12.46 -4.64 9.14
CA LYS A 84 13.92 -4.68 8.94
C LYS A 84 14.34 -5.71 7.87
N LYS A 85 13.56 -6.78 7.70
CA LYS A 85 13.82 -7.82 6.70
C LYS A 85 13.60 -7.34 5.28
N HIS A 86 12.56 -6.54 5.04
CA HIS A 86 12.32 -5.95 3.72
C HIS A 86 13.35 -4.86 3.40
N LEU A 87 13.72 -4.05 4.39
CA LEU A 87 14.78 -3.05 4.26
C LEU A 87 16.14 -3.70 3.93
N ALA A 88 16.45 -4.83 4.56
CA ALA A 88 17.65 -5.60 4.27
C ALA A 88 17.69 -6.20 2.85
N THR A 89 16.54 -6.41 2.19
CA THR A 89 16.49 -6.79 0.77
C THR A 89 16.95 -5.66 -0.16
N HIS A 90 16.94 -4.42 0.35
CA HIS A 90 17.44 -3.24 -0.35
C HIS A 90 18.82 -2.81 0.17
N ASP A 91 19.49 -3.65 0.96
CA ASP A 91 20.78 -3.36 1.60
C ASP A 91 20.77 -2.07 2.44
N LEU A 92 19.59 -1.69 2.95
CA LEU A 92 19.39 -0.50 3.77
C LEU A 92 19.05 -0.88 5.20
N THR A 93 19.65 -0.19 6.15
CA THR A 93 19.16 -0.23 7.53
C THR A 93 17.95 0.70 7.70
N ALA A 94 17.17 0.49 8.76
CA ALA A 94 16.05 1.37 9.05
C ALA A 94 16.50 2.83 9.30
N ASP A 95 17.73 3.06 9.78
CA ASP A 95 18.28 4.41 9.97
C ASP A 95 18.65 5.05 8.63
N GLU A 96 19.40 4.33 7.78
CA GLU A 96 19.75 4.80 6.45
C GLU A 96 18.52 5.07 5.57
N TYR A 97 17.51 4.20 5.62
CA TYR A 97 16.24 4.45 4.93
C TYR A 97 15.55 5.72 5.44
N ARG A 98 15.66 6.04 6.74
CA ARG A 98 15.12 7.28 7.28
C ARG A 98 15.90 8.50 6.80
N GLU A 99 17.22 8.43 6.76
CA GLU A 99 18.07 9.53 6.32
C GLU A 99 17.96 9.77 4.81
N LYS A 100 18.03 8.70 4.00
CA LYS A 100 17.91 8.74 2.54
C LYS A 100 16.61 9.39 2.07
N HIS A 101 15.52 9.15 2.79
CA HIS A 101 14.20 9.65 2.44
C HIS A 101 13.73 10.84 3.30
N GLY A 102 14.56 11.37 4.19
CA GLY A 102 14.22 12.54 5.01
C GLY A 102 13.14 12.31 6.09
N TYR A 103 13.00 11.09 6.61
CA TYR A 103 12.14 10.81 7.76
C TYR A 103 12.75 11.35 9.06
N LYS A 104 11.90 11.83 9.99
CA LYS A 104 12.40 12.20 11.34
C LYS A 104 12.97 10.96 12.04
N LYS A 105 14.07 11.11 12.78
CA LYS A 105 14.85 10.03 13.44
C LYS A 105 14.07 9.09 14.37
N LYS A 106 12.80 9.36 14.71
CA LYS A 106 11.93 8.48 15.54
C LYS A 106 10.57 8.17 14.90
N THR A 107 10.44 8.35 13.59
CA THR A 107 9.16 8.12 12.90
C THR A 107 8.89 6.61 12.78
N SER A 108 7.67 6.19 13.11
CA SER A 108 7.27 4.78 12.96
C SER A 108 7.07 4.45 11.48
N LEU A 109 7.81 3.46 10.97
CA LEU A 109 7.65 2.91 9.61
C LEU A 109 6.48 1.89 9.55
N ILE A 110 5.36 2.25 10.15
CA ILE A 110 4.17 1.40 10.33
C ILE A 110 2.94 2.20 9.93
N ALA A 111 1.93 1.53 9.35
CA ALA A 111 0.63 2.15 9.07
C ALA A 111 0.04 2.82 10.33
N LYS A 112 -0.59 4.00 10.15
CA LYS A 112 -1.07 4.83 11.28
C LYS A 112 -2.07 4.09 12.18
N SER A 113 -2.97 3.30 11.58
CA SER A 113 -3.95 2.48 12.30
C SER A 113 -3.28 1.47 13.24
N LEU A 114 -2.28 0.74 12.74
CA LEU A 114 -1.56 -0.27 13.52
C LEU A 114 -0.70 0.35 14.62
N SER A 115 -0.06 1.50 14.34
CA SER A 115 0.67 2.27 15.37
C SER A 115 -0.27 2.74 16.50
N LYS A 116 -1.45 3.27 16.15
CA LYS A 116 -2.47 3.68 17.13
C LYS A 116 -3.00 2.49 17.94
N ALA A 117 -3.26 1.35 17.30
CA ALA A 117 -3.72 0.14 17.97
C ALA A 117 -2.69 -0.38 18.99
N ARG A 118 -1.40 -0.44 18.61
CA ARG A 118 -0.33 -0.80 19.55
C ARG A 118 -0.23 0.19 20.70
N ARG A 119 -0.31 1.50 20.44
CA ARG A 119 -0.26 2.53 21.49
C ARG A 119 -1.46 2.44 22.44
N LYS A 120 -2.66 2.14 21.95
CA LYS A 120 -3.85 1.91 22.78
C LYS A 120 -3.67 0.68 23.68
N LYS A 121 -3.23 -0.44 23.12
CA LYS A 121 -2.98 -1.67 23.89
C LYS A 121 -1.91 -1.49 24.96
N MET A 122 -0.85 -0.72 24.66
CA MET A 122 0.18 -0.38 25.65
C MET A 122 -0.34 0.50 26.79
N GLN A 123 -1.27 1.41 26.50
CA GLN A 123 -1.92 2.24 27.53
C GLN A 123 -2.86 1.40 28.41
N GLU A 124 -3.69 0.55 27.80
CA GLU A 124 -4.59 -0.36 28.51
C GLU A 124 -3.84 -1.31 29.44
N MET A 125 -2.71 -1.85 28.99
CA MET A 125 -1.92 -2.79 29.80
C MET A 125 -1.00 -2.10 30.83
N GLU A 126 -0.97 -0.76 30.87
CA GLU A 126 -0.20 0.07 31.82
C GLU A 126 1.21 -0.46 32.14
N LEU A 127 1.92 -1.02 31.15
CA LEU A 127 3.20 -1.73 31.39
C LEU A 127 4.26 -0.88 32.08
N TRP A 128 4.16 0.45 31.94
CA TRP A 128 5.04 1.41 32.58
C TRP A 128 4.85 1.51 34.11
N LYS A 129 3.64 1.23 34.64
CA LYS A 129 3.41 1.09 36.09
C LYS A 129 4.07 -0.17 36.66
N LYS A 130 4.14 -1.24 35.87
CA LYS A 130 4.76 -2.52 36.26
C LYS A 130 6.29 -2.48 36.33
N LYS A 131 6.95 -1.44 35.77
CA LYS A 131 8.41 -1.29 35.72
C LYS A 131 9.01 -0.59 36.96
N GLY A 132 8.17 -0.08 37.88
CA GLY A 132 8.61 0.58 39.11
C GLY A 132 9.04 -0.35 40.24
N ALA A 133 8.69 -1.64 40.19
CA ALA A 133 9.15 -2.63 41.17
C ALA A 133 10.60 -3.04 40.84
N LYS A 134 11.59 -2.32 41.38
CA LYS A 134 12.97 -2.84 41.46
C LYS A 134 12.90 -4.18 42.20
N PRO A 135 13.45 -5.30 41.68
CA PRO A 135 13.61 -6.49 42.49
C PRO A 135 14.50 -6.12 43.67
N GLY A 136 13.99 -6.25 44.89
CA GLY A 136 14.75 -5.97 46.11
C GLY A 136 16.02 -6.83 46.09
N LYS A 137 17.18 -6.20 46.28
CA LYS A 137 18.41 -6.95 46.58
C LYS A 137 18.17 -7.71 47.89
N ALA A 138 18.11 -9.04 47.81
CA ALA A 138 18.27 -9.89 48.99
C ALA A 138 19.72 -9.78 49.45
N ASN A 139 19.91 -9.43 50.72
CA ASN A 139 21.19 -9.44 51.42
C ASN A 139 21.20 -10.65 52.35
#